data_AF-A0A8J5WHU3-F1
#
_entry.id   AF-A0A8J5WHU3-F1
#
_cell.length_a   1.000
_cell.length_b   1.000
_cell.length_c   1.000
_cell.angle_alpha   90.00
_cell.angle_beta   90.00
_cell.angle_gamma   90.00
#
_symmetry.space_group_name_H-M   'P 1'
#
loop_
_entity.id
_entity.type
_entity.pdbx_description
1 polymer ?
#
loop_
_entity_poly.entity_id
_entity_poly.type
_entity_poly.pdbx_seq_one_letter_code
_entity_poly.pdbx_strand_id
1 'polypeptide(L)'
;MATKPGIFTEWPWKRLGSLKYVVLAPWALHGCYMVAAAAEKKKNGWREVDVGYVSILPFMLLRMAHNQAWITASRFQNARGRRQIVSRGIEFDQVDRERNWDDQIILSAILMCLGALYLPGGQHLPAWRADGAVLIALLHAGPVEFLYYWFHRALHHHFLYTRYHSHHHASIVTEPITSVIHPFAELVAYELLFSIPLIVCALTGTASIIAFEMYVIYIDFMNNMGHCNFELVPNWIFQWFPPLKYLMYTPSFHSLHHTQSSNTLYENSLKNKEETVDVVHLTHLTSLQSIYHMRPGFSEYASKPYASKWYMWMMWPVSWLSMVLTWMYGSAFTVERNVMKKLRMQSWTIPRYRFHYGLNWEKEAINNLIEKAICEADKKGAKVVTLGLLNQANNLNGSGELYLHKYPTLGVKLVDGTSLAAAVVVNSIPQGTDHVVLAGNISKVARAVAAALCNKNVKVIP
;
A
#
# COMPACT_ATOMS: atom_id res chain seq x y z
N MET A 1 15.28 14.16 1.37
CA MET A 1 16.44 13.79 0.51
C MET A 1 17.57 13.32 1.41
N ALA A 2 18.66 12.79 0.85
CA ALA A 2 19.87 12.50 1.62
C ALA A 2 20.37 13.76 2.34
N THR A 3 20.99 13.59 3.50
CA THR A 3 21.41 14.70 4.38
C THR A 3 22.41 15.66 3.71
N LYS A 4 23.30 15.13 2.85
CA LYS A 4 24.24 15.90 2.03
C LYS A 4 24.27 15.31 0.62
N PRO A 5 23.34 15.65 -0.29
CA PRO A 5 23.19 14.98 -1.59
C PRO A 5 24.51 14.80 -2.37
N GLY A 6 24.75 13.58 -2.85
CA GLY A 6 25.87 13.27 -3.75
C GLY A 6 25.58 13.56 -5.22
N ILE A 7 26.54 13.29 -6.09
CA ILE A 7 26.35 13.35 -7.55
C ILE A 7 25.30 12.30 -7.95
N PHE A 8 24.43 12.64 -8.91
CA PHE A 8 23.34 11.79 -9.38
C PHE A 8 22.39 11.34 -8.25
N THR A 9 22.12 12.22 -7.29
CA THR A 9 21.10 11.96 -6.25
C THR A 9 19.70 11.95 -6.85
N GLU A 10 19.41 12.90 -7.74
CA GLU A 10 18.09 13.06 -8.35
C GLU A 10 17.90 12.17 -9.58
N TRP A 11 16.66 11.72 -9.78
CA TRP A 11 16.25 10.96 -10.94
C TRP A 11 16.25 11.80 -12.22
N PRO A 12 16.72 11.28 -13.36
CA PRO A 12 16.76 12.03 -14.62
C PRO A 12 15.40 12.58 -15.07
N TRP A 13 14.32 11.86 -14.77
CA TRP A 13 12.95 12.25 -15.12
C TRP A 13 12.17 12.90 -13.98
N LYS A 14 12.81 13.28 -12.87
CA LYS A 14 12.13 13.91 -11.72
C LYS A 14 11.26 15.11 -12.13
N ARG A 15 11.74 15.92 -13.09
CA ARG A 15 11.02 17.10 -13.60
C ARG A 15 9.74 16.78 -14.37
N LEU A 16 9.58 15.54 -14.85
CA LEU A 16 8.37 15.11 -15.57
C LEU A 16 7.19 14.83 -14.62
N GLY A 17 7.43 14.67 -13.32
CA GLY A 17 6.38 14.36 -12.35
C GLY A 17 5.55 13.14 -12.78
N SER A 18 4.23 13.30 -12.88
CA SER A 18 3.32 12.23 -13.32
C SER A 18 3.47 11.83 -14.80
N LEU A 19 4.21 12.59 -15.62
CA LEU A 19 4.46 12.27 -17.03
C LEU A 19 5.70 11.39 -17.24
N LYS A 20 6.38 10.96 -16.17
CA LYS A 20 7.61 10.17 -16.24
C LYS A 20 7.52 8.89 -17.08
N TYR A 21 6.34 8.28 -17.21
CA TYR A 21 6.15 7.08 -18.04
C TYR A 21 6.39 7.33 -19.54
N VAL A 22 6.36 8.58 -20.00
CA VAL A 22 6.71 8.95 -21.39
C VAL A 22 8.15 8.56 -21.72
N VAL A 23 9.03 8.43 -20.72
CA VAL A 23 10.39 7.92 -20.92
C VAL A 23 10.36 6.54 -21.59
N LEU A 24 9.37 5.69 -21.32
CA LEU A 24 9.27 4.35 -21.91
C LEU A 24 8.67 4.34 -23.33
N ALA A 25 8.20 5.48 -23.85
CA ALA A 25 7.50 5.55 -25.13
C ALA A 25 8.31 5.01 -26.32
N PRO A 26 9.62 5.27 -26.48
CA PRO A 26 10.40 4.73 -27.59
C PRO A 26 10.38 3.20 -27.64
N TRP A 27 10.54 2.54 -26.50
CA TRP A 27 10.54 1.08 -26.40
C TRP A 27 9.14 0.49 -26.57
N ALA A 28 8.11 1.15 -26.04
CA ALA A 28 6.72 0.75 -26.25
C ALA A 28 6.34 0.80 -27.74
N LEU A 29 6.68 1.90 -28.42
CA LEU A 29 6.43 2.07 -29.86
C LEU A 29 7.20 1.03 -30.69
N HIS A 30 8.46 0.77 -30.35
CA HIS A 30 9.27 -0.25 -31.00
C HIS A 30 8.65 -1.65 -30.84
N GLY A 31 8.21 -2.02 -29.62
CA GLY A 31 7.50 -3.29 -29.37
C GLY A 31 6.20 -3.42 -30.17
N CYS A 32 5.37 -2.37 -30.19
CA CYS A 32 4.15 -2.33 -30.99
C CYS A 32 4.44 -2.48 -32.49
N TYR A 33 5.48 -1.80 -33.00
CA TYR A 33 5.90 -1.91 -34.39
C TYR A 33 6.32 -3.34 -34.75
N MET A 34 7.12 -4.00 -33.91
CA MET A 34 7.52 -5.40 -34.15
C MET A 34 6.32 -6.34 -34.23
N VAL A 35 5.35 -6.19 -33.33
CA VAL A 35 4.12 -7.00 -33.32
C VAL A 35 3.27 -6.71 -34.56
N ALA A 36 3.11 -5.44 -34.95
CA ALA A 36 2.34 -5.06 -36.13
C ALA A 36 2.98 -5.61 -37.42
N ALA A 37 4.30 -5.44 -37.59
CA ALA A 37 5.04 -5.96 -38.73
C ALA A 37 4.97 -7.50 -38.82
N ALA A 38 4.98 -8.19 -37.68
CA ALA A 38 4.81 -9.64 -37.63
C ALA A 38 3.40 -10.08 -38.04
N ALA A 39 2.36 -9.35 -37.61
CA ALA A 39 0.98 -9.63 -37.96
C ALA A 39 0.72 -9.52 -39.47
N GLU A 40 1.36 -8.57 -40.15
CA GLU A 40 1.27 -8.41 -41.61
C GLU A 40 1.87 -9.60 -42.38
N LYS A 41 2.96 -10.20 -41.88
CA LYS A 41 3.67 -11.32 -42.50
C LYS A 41 2.96 -12.69 -42.33
N LYS A 42 1.75 -12.75 -41.73
CA LYS A 42 0.87 -13.93 -41.51
C LYS A 42 1.54 -15.23 -41.06
N LYS A 43 2.15 -16.00 -41.97
CA LYS A 43 2.60 -17.39 -41.71
C LYS A 43 3.91 -17.50 -40.93
N ASN A 44 4.84 -16.55 -41.08
CA ASN A 44 6.18 -16.63 -40.44
C ASN A 44 6.55 -15.42 -39.58
N GLY A 45 5.81 -14.31 -39.64
CA GLY A 45 6.16 -13.07 -38.93
C GLY A 45 6.28 -13.22 -37.43
N TRP A 46 5.42 -14.04 -36.81
CA TRP A 46 5.43 -14.27 -35.36
C TRP A 46 6.70 -14.98 -34.85
N ARG A 47 7.46 -15.67 -35.72
CA ARG A 47 8.74 -16.29 -35.34
C ARG A 47 9.88 -15.27 -35.24
N GLU A 48 9.73 -14.12 -35.88
CA GLU A 48 10.72 -13.04 -35.87
C GLU A 48 10.56 -12.12 -34.64
N VAL A 49 9.38 -12.15 -34.00
CA VAL A 49 9.10 -11.37 -32.80
C VAL A 49 9.95 -11.86 -31.65
N ASP A 50 10.76 -10.96 -31.09
CA ASP A 50 11.43 -11.21 -29.82
C ASP A 50 10.39 -11.16 -28.69
N VAL A 51 9.91 -12.34 -28.29
CA VAL A 51 8.95 -12.52 -27.20
C VAL A 51 9.50 -11.96 -25.89
N GLY A 52 10.80 -12.13 -25.64
CA GLY A 52 11.47 -11.59 -24.45
C GLY A 52 11.34 -10.08 -24.41
N TYR A 53 11.69 -9.38 -25.49
CA TYR A 53 11.57 -7.92 -25.56
C TYR A 53 10.12 -7.43 -25.36
N VAL A 54 9.15 -8.00 -26.08
CA VAL A 54 7.75 -7.52 -26.00
C VAL A 54 7.08 -7.85 -24.67
N SER A 55 7.60 -8.84 -23.93
CA SER A 55 7.12 -9.19 -22.59
C SER A 55 7.59 -8.24 -21.48
N ILE A 56 8.63 -7.43 -21.70
CA ILE A 56 9.20 -6.54 -20.67
C ILE A 56 8.16 -5.59 -20.08
N LEU A 57 7.40 -4.87 -20.91
CA LEU A 57 6.41 -3.90 -20.41
C LEU A 57 5.22 -4.56 -19.69
N PRO A 58 4.60 -5.63 -20.24
CA PRO A 58 3.65 -6.45 -19.47
C PRO A 58 4.22 -6.94 -18.12
N PHE A 59 5.49 -7.38 -18.11
CA PHE A 59 6.17 -7.81 -16.90
C PHE A 59 6.37 -6.67 -15.88
N MET A 60 6.68 -5.45 -16.33
CA MET A 60 6.73 -4.28 -15.44
C MET A 60 5.38 -3.98 -14.79
N LEU A 61 4.26 -4.15 -15.51
CA LEU A 61 2.93 -4.01 -14.94
C LEU A 61 2.64 -5.10 -13.89
N LEU A 62 3.09 -6.34 -14.14
CA LEU A 62 3.02 -7.41 -13.15
C LEU A 62 3.82 -7.07 -11.89
N ARG A 63 5.02 -6.50 -12.04
CA ARG A 63 5.83 -6.00 -10.90
C ARG A 63 5.12 -4.89 -10.15
N MET A 64 4.47 -3.93 -10.83
CA MET A 64 3.66 -2.90 -10.16
C MET A 64 2.53 -3.53 -9.34
N ALA A 65 1.81 -4.50 -9.90
CA ALA A 65 0.73 -5.20 -9.21
C ALA A 65 1.24 -6.00 -8.00
N HIS A 66 2.38 -6.68 -8.15
CA HIS A 66 3.04 -7.42 -7.07
C HIS A 66 3.44 -6.51 -5.90
N ASN A 67 4.12 -5.39 -6.17
CA ASN A 67 4.49 -4.41 -5.15
C ASN A 67 3.25 -3.80 -4.48
N GLN A 68 2.22 -3.44 -5.25
CA GLN A 68 0.97 -2.92 -4.69
C GLN A 68 0.27 -3.95 -3.78
N ALA A 69 0.26 -5.23 -4.14
CA ALA A 69 -0.30 -6.29 -3.30
C ALA A 69 0.44 -6.39 -1.96
N TRP A 70 1.77 -6.29 -1.97
CA TRP A 70 2.58 -6.23 -0.74
C TRP A 70 2.28 -4.99 0.10
N ILE A 71 2.19 -3.81 -0.51
CA ILE A 71 1.80 -2.56 0.19
C ILE A 71 0.44 -2.76 0.87
N THR A 72 -0.55 -3.27 0.13
CA THR A 72 -1.90 -3.54 0.66
C THR A 72 -1.86 -4.52 1.83
N ALA A 73 -1.14 -5.64 1.69
CA ALA A 73 -1.00 -6.64 2.75
C ALA A 73 -0.32 -6.05 3.99
N SER A 74 0.80 -5.34 3.82
CA SER A 74 1.55 -4.71 4.90
C SER A 74 0.73 -3.68 5.65
N ARG A 75 0.06 -2.76 4.93
CA ARG A 75 -0.81 -1.74 5.54
C ARG A 75 -2.00 -2.36 6.25
N PHE A 76 -2.58 -3.42 5.70
CA PHE A 76 -3.68 -4.13 6.34
C PHE A 76 -3.24 -4.81 7.65
N GLN A 77 -2.09 -5.50 7.66
CA GLN A 77 -1.56 -6.10 8.90
C GLN A 77 -1.16 -5.05 9.93
N ASN A 78 -0.52 -3.97 9.49
CA ASN A 78 -0.16 -2.84 10.35
C ASN A 78 -1.41 -2.20 11.00
N ALA A 79 -2.49 -2.05 10.23
CA ALA A 79 -3.77 -1.55 10.75
C ALA A 79 -4.40 -2.49 11.80
N ARG A 80 -4.22 -3.81 11.68
CA ARG A 80 -4.68 -4.77 12.71
C ARG A 80 -3.81 -4.79 13.97
N GLY A 81 -2.59 -4.25 13.90
CA GLY A 81 -1.64 -4.20 15.02
C GLY A 81 -1.06 -5.55 15.46
N ARG A 82 -1.38 -6.64 14.76
CA ARG A 82 -0.84 -7.97 15.08
C ARG A 82 0.57 -8.10 14.54
N ARG A 83 1.50 -8.55 15.38
CA ARG A 83 2.92 -8.75 15.04
C ARG A 83 3.61 -7.51 14.46
N GLN A 84 3.13 -6.32 14.82
CA GLN A 84 3.72 -5.06 14.38
C GLN A 84 5.13 -4.92 14.94
N ILE A 85 6.08 -4.48 14.11
CA ILE A 85 7.49 -4.34 14.52
C ILE A 85 7.74 -2.97 15.14
N VAL A 86 7.39 -1.90 14.41
CA VAL A 86 7.52 -0.51 14.88
C VAL A 86 6.14 0.06 15.18
N SER A 87 5.89 0.38 16.46
CA SER A 87 4.63 0.96 16.95
C SER A 87 4.60 2.50 16.80
N ARG A 88 4.90 3.01 15.61
CA ARG A 88 4.84 4.44 15.26
C ARG A 88 3.93 4.68 14.07
N GLY A 89 3.35 5.87 13.99
CA GLY A 89 2.66 6.33 12.79
C GLY A 89 3.65 6.59 11.65
N ILE A 90 3.17 6.45 10.42
CA ILE A 90 3.91 6.91 9.23
C ILE A 90 3.64 8.41 9.12
N GLU A 91 4.70 9.22 9.16
CA GLU A 91 4.62 10.67 9.06
C GLU A 91 4.46 11.13 7.60
N PHE A 92 3.86 12.31 7.38
CA PHE A 92 3.64 12.87 6.04
C PHE A 92 4.93 12.98 5.21
N ASP A 93 6.04 13.40 5.85
CA ASP A 93 7.35 13.49 5.21
C ASP A 93 7.85 12.14 4.67
N GLN A 94 7.49 11.02 5.31
CA GLN A 94 7.82 9.70 4.81
C GLN A 94 6.90 9.35 3.63
N VAL A 95 5.58 9.58 3.74
CA VAL A 95 4.63 9.34 2.64
C VAL A 95 5.06 10.05 1.35
N ASP A 96 5.47 11.32 1.45
CA ASP A 96 5.93 12.09 0.30
C ASP A 96 7.24 11.57 -0.30
N ARG A 97 8.13 11.04 0.56
CA ARG A 97 9.40 10.43 0.15
C ARG A 97 9.18 9.19 -0.71
N GLU A 98 8.23 8.35 -0.28
CA GLU A 98 8.00 7.03 -0.84
C GLU A 98 7.03 7.05 -2.02
N ARG A 99 6.47 8.22 -2.36
CA ARG A 99 5.48 8.40 -3.41
C ARG A 99 5.94 7.96 -4.80
N ASN A 100 7.23 8.10 -5.11
CA ASN A 100 7.80 7.80 -6.44
C ASN A 100 8.55 6.46 -6.49
N TRP A 101 8.14 5.48 -5.68
CA TRP A 101 8.75 4.14 -5.64
C TRP A 101 8.81 3.44 -7.01
N ASP A 102 7.88 3.78 -7.91
CA ASP A 102 7.77 3.26 -9.27
C ASP A 102 8.82 3.83 -10.24
N ASP A 103 9.65 4.79 -9.80
CA ASP A 103 10.83 5.23 -10.56
C ASP A 103 11.78 4.06 -10.82
N GLN A 104 11.92 3.10 -9.89
CA GLN A 104 12.72 1.90 -10.17
C GLN A 104 12.15 1.10 -11.34
N ILE A 105 10.82 1.03 -11.48
CA ILE A 105 10.18 0.18 -12.50
C ILE A 105 10.50 0.72 -13.88
N ILE A 106 10.52 2.05 -14.00
CA ILE A 106 10.96 2.73 -15.22
C ILE A 106 12.43 2.43 -15.51
N LEU A 107 13.32 2.55 -14.52
CA LEU A 107 14.75 2.25 -14.70
C LEU A 107 14.99 0.79 -15.11
N SER A 108 14.37 -0.14 -14.40
CA SER A 108 14.50 -1.57 -14.65
C SER A 108 13.98 -1.94 -16.04
N ALA A 109 12.86 -1.35 -16.48
CA ALA A 109 12.36 -1.50 -17.84
C ALA A 109 13.38 -1.03 -18.89
N ILE A 110 13.97 0.15 -18.69
CA ILE A 110 15.00 0.69 -19.60
C ILE A 110 16.20 -0.27 -19.67
N LEU A 111 16.71 -0.72 -18.52
CA LEU A 111 17.86 -1.63 -18.47
C LEU A 111 17.55 -2.99 -19.12
N MET A 112 16.37 -3.56 -18.89
CA MET A 112 15.94 -4.80 -19.54
C MET A 112 15.79 -4.61 -21.05
N CYS A 113 15.23 -3.50 -21.51
CA CYS A 113 15.12 -3.21 -22.94
C CYS A 113 16.50 -3.01 -23.59
N LEU A 114 17.42 -2.32 -22.92
CA LEU A 114 18.80 -2.18 -23.39
C LEU A 114 19.51 -3.53 -23.46
N GLY A 115 19.32 -4.39 -22.46
CA GLY A 115 19.82 -5.76 -22.48
C GLY A 115 19.27 -6.57 -23.65
N ALA A 116 17.96 -6.55 -23.84
CA ALA A 116 17.30 -7.26 -24.94
C ALA A 116 17.72 -6.73 -26.32
N LEU A 117 18.09 -5.45 -26.46
CA LEU A 117 18.51 -4.89 -27.76
C LEU A 117 20.01 -5.02 -28.04
N TYR A 118 20.86 -4.91 -27.02
CA TYR A 118 22.30 -4.69 -27.21
C TYR A 118 23.19 -5.71 -26.51
N LEU A 119 22.70 -6.45 -25.52
CA LEU A 119 23.51 -7.47 -24.85
C LEU A 119 23.58 -8.73 -25.73
N PRO A 120 24.79 -9.24 -26.05
CA PRO A 120 24.92 -10.50 -26.76
C PRO A 120 24.25 -11.64 -26.00
N GLY A 121 23.41 -12.41 -26.71
CA GLY A 121 22.63 -13.50 -26.13
C GLY A 121 21.38 -13.05 -25.37
N GLY A 122 21.02 -11.76 -25.42
CA GLY A 122 19.78 -11.21 -24.85
C GLY A 122 18.57 -11.24 -25.77
N GLN A 123 18.77 -11.53 -27.06
CA GLN A 123 17.72 -11.56 -28.09
C GLN A 123 17.13 -12.96 -28.25
N HIS A 124 15.84 -13.04 -28.61
CA HIS A 124 15.12 -14.28 -28.96
C HIS A 124 15.29 -15.41 -27.93
N LEU A 125 15.21 -15.04 -26.65
CA LEU A 125 15.36 -15.98 -25.54
C LEU A 125 14.29 -17.09 -25.59
N PRO A 126 14.65 -18.35 -25.28
CA PRO A 126 13.65 -19.40 -25.08
C PRO A 126 12.79 -19.08 -23.85
N ALA A 127 11.57 -19.63 -23.83
CA ALA A 127 10.66 -19.42 -22.71
C ALA A 127 11.23 -19.93 -21.37
N TRP A 128 11.86 -21.10 -21.37
CA TRP A 128 12.37 -21.75 -20.17
C TRP A 128 13.67 -22.51 -20.41
N ARG A 129 14.58 -22.44 -19.42
CA ARG A 129 15.82 -23.22 -19.34
C ARG A 129 16.16 -23.54 -17.89
N ALA A 130 16.22 -24.82 -17.54
CA ALA A 130 16.50 -25.25 -16.17
C ALA A 130 17.96 -25.03 -15.76
N ASP A 131 18.91 -25.23 -16.68
CA ASP A 131 20.34 -24.98 -16.45
C ASP A 131 20.61 -23.50 -16.13
N GLY A 132 19.98 -22.58 -16.89
CA GLY A 132 19.99 -21.15 -16.60
C GLY A 132 19.37 -20.80 -15.25
N ALA A 133 18.22 -21.39 -14.91
CA ALA A 133 17.58 -21.16 -13.62
C ALA A 133 18.45 -21.60 -12.43
N VAL A 134 19.12 -22.76 -12.54
CA VAL A 134 20.09 -23.22 -11.53
C VAL A 134 21.29 -22.28 -11.45
N LEU A 135 21.82 -21.84 -12.59
CA LEU A 135 22.95 -20.90 -12.62
C LEU A 135 22.57 -19.56 -11.97
N ILE A 136 21.37 -19.03 -12.22
CA ILE A 136 20.87 -17.83 -11.56
C ILE A 136 20.83 -18.00 -10.04
N ALA A 137 20.29 -19.12 -9.55
CA ALA A 137 20.22 -19.39 -8.11
C ALA A 137 21.60 -19.45 -7.46
N LEU A 138 22.58 -20.10 -8.10
CA LEU A 138 23.95 -20.20 -7.61
C LEU A 138 24.68 -18.85 -7.63
N LEU A 139 24.53 -18.08 -8.72
CA LEU A 139 25.11 -16.74 -8.84
C LEU A 139 24.52 -15.76 -7.84
N HIS A 140 23.21 -15.88 -7.57
CA HIS A 140 22.54 -15.12 -6.54
C HIS A 140 23.10 -15.47 -5.15
N ALA A 141 23.00 -16.73 -4.75
CA ALA A 141 23.36 -17.19 -3.41
C ALA A 141 24.85 -17.01 -3.06
N GLY A 142 25.74 -16.94 -4.07
CA GLY A 142 27.16 -16.72 -3.87
C GLY A 142 27.60 -15.28 -4.21
N PRO A 143 28.04 -15.02 -5.46
CA PRO A 143 28.60 -13.73 -5.87
C PRO A 143 27.73 -12.51 -5.56
N VAL A 144 26.43 -12.56 -5.87
CA VAL A 144 25.53 -11.40 -5.70
C VAL A 144 25.36 -11.06 -4.23
N GLU A 145 25.01 -12.04 -3.38
CA GLU A 145 24.87 -11.84 -1.93
C GLU A 145 26.17 -11.32 -1.30
N PHE A 146 27.32 -11.87 -1.70
CA PHE A 146 28.63 -11.41 -1.23
C PHE A 146 28.89 -9.94 -1.61
N LEU A 147 28.68 -9.57 -2.87
CA LEU A 147 28.88 -8.19 -3.34
C LEU A 147 27.87 -7.23 -2.69
N TYR A 148 26.61 -7.65 -2.56
CA TYR A 148 25.55 -6.88 -1.93
C TYR A 148 25.91 -6.54 -0.48
N TYR A 149 26.33 -7.53 0.32
CA TYR A 149 26.73 -7.32 1.71
C TYR A 149 27.82 -6.25 1.86
N TRP A 150 28.90 -6.38 1.07
CA TRP A 150 30.01 -5.43 1.17
C TRP A 150 29.67 -4.05 0.64
N PHE A 151 28.89 -3.97 -0.44
CA PHE A 151 28.42 -2.70 -0.98
C PHE A 151 27.50 -1.98 0.01
N HIS A 152 26.52 -2.69 0.58
CA HIS A 152 25.63 -2.14 1.58
C HIS A 152 26.37 -1.70 2.84
N ARG A 153 27.34 -2.50 3.31
CA ARG A 153 28.22 -2.11 4.42
C ARG A 153 29.05 -0.86 4.10
N ALA A 154 29.54 -0.71 2.88
CA ALA A 154 30.26 0.48 2.45
C ALA A 154 29.34 1.72 2.42
N LEU A 155 28.08 1.57 2.01
CA LEU A 155 27.07 2.64 2.04
C LEU A 155 26.81 3.19 3.45
N HIS A 156 27.08 2.41 4.50
CA HIS A 156 27.01 2.86 5.89
C HIS A 156 28.25 3.61 6.38
N HIS A 157 29.32 3.69 5.59
CA HIS A 157 30.43 4.57 5.90
C HIS A 157 29.99 6.04 5.79
N HIS A 158 30.39 6.89 6.74
CA HIS A 158 29.86 8.25 6.93
C HIS A 158 29.71 9.08 5.64
N PHE A 159 30.72 9.00 4.76
CA PHE A 159 30.71 9.72 3.47
C PHE A 159 29.57 9.26 2.55
N LEU A 160 29.43 7.94 2.34
CA LEU A 160 28.41 7.37 1.46
C LEU A 160 27.03 7.42 2.12
N TYR A 161 26.97 7.21 3.44
CA TYR A 161 25.71 7.25 4.19
C TYR A 161 25.05 8.62 4.05
N THR A 162 25.78 9.70 4.37
CA THR A 162 25.20 11.05 4.33
C THR A 162 24.75 11.48 2.93
N ARG A 163 25.38 10.93 1.87
CA ARG A 163 25.13 11.28 0.47
C ARG A 163 24.09 10.45 -0.24
N TYR A 164 24.07 9.15 0.06
CA TYR A 164 23.30 8.17 -0.69
C TYR A 164 22.33 7.44 0.26
N HIS A 165 22.84 6.74 1.27
CA HIS A 165 22.02 5.79 2.02
C HIS A 165 21.11 6.41 3.10
N SER A 166 21.41 7.63 3.59
CA SER A 166 20.62 8.32 4.62
C SER A 166 19.19 8.64 4.17
N HIS A 167 18.95 8.74 2.86
CA HIS A 167 17.62 8.96 2.31
C HIS A 167 16.69 7.77 2.57
N HIS A 168 17.22 6.56 2.40
CA HIS A 168 16.54 5.30 2.65
C HIS A 168 16.28 5.09 4.15
N HIS A 169 17.29 5.35 4.99
CA HIS A 169 17.16 5.26 6.45
C HIS A 169 16.26 6.32 7.09
N ALA A 170 15.89 7.37 6.34
CA ALA A 170 14.91 8.35 6.79
C ALA A 170 13.47 7.79 6.82
N SER A 171 13.24 6.59 6.30
CA SER A 171 12.00 5.83 6.44
C SER A 171 12.15 4.85 7.61
N ILE A 172 11.61 5.24 8.77
CA ILE A 172 11.75 4.49 10.03
C ILE A 172 10.66 3.43 10.16
N VAL A 173 9.43 3.75 9.77
CA VAL A 173 8.32 2.80 9.74
C VAL A 173 8.28 2.22 8.33
N THR A 174 9.10 1.20 8.08
CA THR A 174 9.29 0.68 6.72
C THR A 174 7.96 0.18 6.13
N GLU A 175 7.75 0.49 4.86
CA GLU A 175 6.73 -0.12 4.00
C GLU A 175 7.44 -0.96 2.92
N PRO A 176 6.79 -1.93 2.27
CA PRO A 176 7.42 -2.73 1.21
C PRO A 176 8.20 -1.89 0.20
N ILE A 177 7.62 -0.77 -0.23
CA ILE A 177 8.22 0.18 -1.16
C ILE A 177 9.45 0.92 -0.63
N THR A 178 9.67 1.00 0.69
CA THR A 178 10.88 1.59 1.27
C THR A 178 12.15 0.93 0.70
N SER A 179 12.05 -0.34 0.29
CA SER A 179 13.15 -1.11 -0.31
C SER A 179 13.73 -0.50 -1.59
N VAL A 180 12.98 0.35 -2.29
CA VAL A 180 13.39 0.98 -3.55
C VAL A 180 13.55 2.50 -3.44
N ILE A 181 13.38 3.05 -2.23
CA ILE A 181 13.53 4.49 -1.97
C ILE A 181 14.99 4.81 -1.71
N HIS A 182 15.72 5.02 -2.80
CA HIS A 182 17.13 5.37 -2.80
C HIS A 182 17.39 6.54 -3.75
N PRO A 183 18.48 7.28 -3.57
CA PRO A 183 18.98 8.19 -4.59
C PRO A 183 19.32 7.44 -5.88
N PHE A 184 19.20 8.13 -7.02
CA PHE A 184 19.30 7.50 -8.34
C PHE A 184 20.61 6.69 -8.53
N ALA A 185 21.77 7.26 -8.16
CA ALA A 185 23.06 6.56 -8.27
C ALA A 185 23.13 5.25 -7.47
N GLU A 186 22.57 5.25 -6.26
CA GLU A 186 22.57 4.07 -5.39
C GLU A 186 21.68 2.98 -5.98
N LEU A 187 20.52 3.35 -6.52
CA LEU A 187 19.63 2.38 -7.13
C LEU A 187 20.19 1.82 -8.44
N VAL A 188 20.86 2.62 -9.26
CA VAL A 188 21.58 2.12 -10.45
C VAL A 188 22.63 1.09 -10.05
N ALA A 189 23.38 1.34 -8.97
CA ALA A 189 24.37 0.38 -8.47
C ALA A 189 23.72 -0.94 -8.04
N TYR A 190 22.57 -0.88 -7.34
CA TYR A 190 21.81 -2.09 -6.99
C TYR A 190 21.26 -2.83 -8.22
N GLU A 191 20.65 -2.14 -9.19
CA GLU A 191 20.14 -2.78 -10.42
C GLU A 191 21.27 -3.49 -11.18
N LEU A 192 22.43 -2.84 -11.33
CA LEU A 192 23.60 -3.45 -11.98
C LEU A 192 24.08 -4.68 -11.21
N LEU A 193 24.19 -4.59 -9.88
CA LEU A 193 24.60 -5.71 -9.03
C LEU A 193 23.63 -6.89 -9.16
N PHE A 194 22.32 -6.66 -9.05
CA PHE A 194 21.33 -7.72 -9.18
C PHE A 194 21.16 -8.21 -10.62
N SER A 195 21.61 -7.47 -11.64
CA SER A 195 21.62 -7.91 -13.04
C SER A 195 22.74 -8.91 -13.37
N ILE A 196 23.71 -9.14 -12.48
CA ILE A 196 24.85 -10.05 -12.73
C ILE A 196 24.40 -11.43 -13.22
N PRO A 197 23.43 -12.13 -12.57
CA PRO A 197 22.99 -13.45 -13.05
C PRO A 197 22.36 -13.41 -14.45
N LEU A 198 21.62 -12.34 -14.75
CA LEU A 198 20.97 -12.15 -16.05
C LEU A 198 22.02 -11.97 -17.15
N ILE A 199 23.02 -11.12 -16.90
CA ILE A 199 24.11 -10.87 -17.84
C ILE A 199 24.93 -12.14 -18.08
N VAL A 200 25.30 -12.86 -17.01
CA VAL A 200 26.07 -14.10 -17.14
C VAL A 200 25.29 -15.15 -17.94
N CYS A 201 24.01 -15.34 -17.67
CA CYS A 201 23.18 -16.28 -18.42
C CYS A 201 23.01 -15.89 -19.90
N ALA A 202 22.91 -14.59 -20.22
CA ALA A 202 22.87 -14.13 -21.61
C ALA A 202 24.19 -14.46 -22.34
N LEU A 203 25.33 -14.11 -21.74
CA LEU A 203 26.65 -14.32 -22.33
C LEU A 203 27.05 -15.80 -22.44
N THR A 204 26.52 -16.66 -21.58
CA THR A 204 26.77 -18.10 -21.61
C THR A 204 25.75 -18.89 -22.43
N GLY A 205 24.73 -18.22 -22.99
CA GLY A 205 23.69 -18.86 -23.78
C GLY A 205 22.70 -19.72 -22.98
N THR A 206 22.61 -19.50 -21.66
CA THR A 206 21.69 -20.22 -20.76
C THR A 206 20.48 -19.39 -20.35
N ALA A 207 20.33 -18.16 -20.85
CA ALA A 207 19.21 -17.28 -20.53
C ALA A 207 17.85 -17.84 -20.97
N SER A 208 16.81 -17.52 -20.20
CA SER A 208 15.41 -17.76 -20.58
C SER A 208 14.47 -16.74 -19.94
N ILE A 209 13.37 -16.46 -20.63
CA ILE A 209 12.42 -15.41 -20.26
C ILE A 209 11.86 -15.65 -18.85
N ILE A 210 11.29 -16.82 -18.61
CA ILE A 210 10.61 -17.13 -17.34
C ILE A 210 11.62 -17.17 -16.17
N ALA A 211 12.86 -17.63 -16.39
CA ALA A 211 13.87 -17.64 -15.33
C ALA A 211 14.28 -16.21 -14.92
N PHE A 212 14.40 -15.29 -15.88
CA PHE A 212 14.70 -13.87 -15.59
C PHE A 212 13.54 -13.21 -14.84
N GLU A 213 12.31 -13.40 -15.31
CA GLU A 213 11.12 -12.85 -14.66
C GLU A 213 10.95 -13.37 -13.22
N MET A 214 11.09 -14.69 -13.01
CA MET A 214 11.00 -15.27 -11.66
C MET A 214 12.09 -14.76 -10.73
N TYR A 215 13.31 -14.57 -11.24
CA TYR A 215 14.39 -14.02 -10.44
C TYR A 215 14.11 -12.58 -10.00
N VAL A 216 13.65 -11.73 -10.92
CA VAL A 216 13.29 -10.34 -10.58
C VAL A 216 12.11 -10.30 -9.60
N ILE A 217 11.10 -11.16 -9.78
CA ILE A 217 9.98 -11.29 -8.83
C ILE A 217 10.46 -11.79 -7.47
N TYR A 218 11.42 -12.71 -7.42
CA TYR A 218 12.03 -13.17 -6.18
C TYR A 218 12.77 -12.03 -5.46
N ILE A 219 13.54 -11.20 -6.17
CA ILE A 219 14.19 -10.02 -5.60
C ILE A 219 13.15 -9.03 -5.04
N ASP A 220 12.11 -8.72 -5.82
CA ASP A 220 11.00 -7.85 -5.36
C ASP A 220 10.32 -8.46 -4.12
N PHE A 221 10.10 -9.78 -4.09
CA PHE A 221 9.48 -10.48 -2.98
C PHE A 221 10.32 -10.38 -1.71
N MET A 222 11.62 -10.67 -1.80
CA MET A 222 12.53 -10.60 -0.66
C MET A 222 12.62 -9.17 -0.12
N ASN A 223 12.77 -8.19 -1.01
CA ASN A 223 12.82 -6.77 -0.65
C ASN A 223 11.53 -6.31 0.03
N ASN A 224 10.37 -6.60 -0.56
CA ASN A 224 9.07 -6.23 0.00
C ASN A 224 8.81 -6.91 1.34
N MET A 225 9.12 -8.20 1.47
CA MET A 225 9.02 -8.96 2.71
C MET A 225 9.83 -8.28 3.81
N GLY A 226 11.12 -8.01 3.57
CA GLY A 226 12.01 -7.43 4.58
C GLY A 226 11.62 -6.04 5.06
N HIS A 227 10.94 -5.24 4.22
CA HIS A 227 10.53 -3.89 4.57
C HIS A 227 9.09 -3.81 5.09
N CYS A 228 8.39 -4.93 5.27
CA CYS A 228 7.10 -4.93 5.93
C CYS A 228 7.22 -4.56 7.42
N ASN A 229 6.33 -3.71 7.94
CA ASN A 229 6.29 -3.38 9.37
C ASN A 229 5.57 -4.45 10.23
N PHE A 230 5.59 -5.72 9.82
CA PHE A 230 5.02 -6.83 10.57
C PHE A 230 5.84 -8.10 10.40
N GLU A 231 5.93 -8.91 11.45
CA GLU A 231 6.65 -10.18 11.40
C GLU A 231 5.78 -11.32 10.86
N LEU A 232 6.10 -11.77 9.65
CA LEU A 232 5.42 -12.89 8.99
C LEU A 232 6.05 -14.25 9.34
N VAL A 233 7.34 -14.28 9.66
CA VAL A 233 8.07 -15.50 9.99
C VAL A 233 7.76 -15.91 11.43
N PRO A 234 7.19 -17.10 11.65
CA PRO A 234 6.90 -17.57 12.99
C PRO A 234 8.16 -18.05 13.73
N ASN A 235 8.30 -17.71 15.01
CA ASN A 235 9.48 -18.05 15.82
C ASN A 235 9.71 -19.57 15.97
N TRP A 236 8.67 -20.40 15.91
CA TRP A 236 8.82 -21.86 16.07
C TRP A 236 9.80 -22.47 15.04
N ILE A 237 9.94 -21.85 13.87
CA ILE A 237 10.88 -22.30 12.83
C ILE A 237 12.34 -22.21 13.35
N PHE A 238 12.68 -21.13 14.04
CA PHE A 238 14.02 -20.94 14.63
C PHE A 238 14.23 -21.77 15.90
N GLN A 239 13.16 -22.14 16.59
CA GLN A 239 13.25 -23.08 17.71
C GLN A 239 13.53 -24.50 17.22
N TRP A 240 12.91 -24.90 16.11
CA TRP A 240 13.09 -26.21 15.51
C TRP A 240 14.44 -26.36 14.81
N PHE A 241 14.90 -25.34 14.07
CA PHE A 241 16.21 -25.32 13.42
C PHE A 241 16.96 -24.00 13.67
N PRO A 242 17.64 -23.87 14.83
CA PRO A 242 18.33 -22.64 15.23
C PRO A 242 19.33 -22.04 14.23
N PRO A 243 20.10 -22.84 13.45
CA PRO A 243 21.02 -22.28 12.44
C PRO A 243 20.32 -21.44 11.36
N LEU A 244 19.04 -21.66 11.10
CA LEU A 244 18.28 -20.94 10.06
C LEU A 244 18.25 -19.43 10.26
N LYS A 245 18.38 -18.96 11.51
CA LYS A 245 18.41 -17.52 11.81
C LYS A 245 19.57 -16.77 11.15
N TYR A 246 20.63 -17.49 10.75
CA TYR A 246 21.79 -16.92 10.05
C TYR A 246 21.65 -16.96 8.53
N LEU A 247 20.66 -17.70 8.02
CA LEU A 247 20.45 -17.92 6.58
C LEU A 247 19.15 -17.27 6.07
N MET A 248 18.24 -16.92 6.97
CA MET A 248 16.93 -16.39 6.60
C MET A 248 16.83 -14.91 6.94
N TYR A 249 16.56 -14.13 5.90
CA TYR A 249 16.21 -12.72 5.98
C TYR A 249 14.77 -12.57 6.52
N THR A 250 14.59 -11.74 7.56
CA THR A 250 13.27 -11.49 8.16
C THR A 250 12.93 -10.00 8.23
N PRO A 251 11.63 -9.64 8.21
CA PRO A 251 11.20 -8.26 8.39
C PRO A 251 11.71 -7.63 9.69
N SER A 252 11.68 -8.37 10.81
CA SER A 252 12.15 -7.82 12.09
C SER A 252 13.66 -7.57 12.09
N PHE A 253 14.45 -8.47 11.53
CA PHE A 253 15.90 -8.29 11.48
C PHE A 253 16.27 -7.04 10.66
N HIS A 254 15.61 -6.84 9.52
CA HIS A 254 15.82 -5.67 8.69
C HIS A 254 15.33 -4.36 9.34
N SER A 255 14.18 -4.39 10.01
CA SER A 255 13.65 -3.22 10.71
C SER A 255 14.54 -2.77 11.88
N LEU A 256 15.21 -3.70 12.58
CA LEU A 256 16.21 -3.37 13.61
C LEU A 256 17.36 -2.54 13.03
N HIS A 257 17.77 -2.87 11.80
CA HIS A 257 18.81 -2.15 11.08
C HIS A 257 18.39 -0.71 10.72
N HIS A 258 17.12 -0.46 10.35
CA HIS A 258 16.59 0.89 10.13
C HIS A 258 16.43 1.72 11.41
N THR A 259 16.10 1.07 12.53
CA THR A 259 15.73 1.76 13.78
C THR A 259 16.89 1.97 14.75
N GLN A 260 18.10 1.47 14.44
CA GLN A 260 19.28 1.46 15.32
C GLN A 260 18.94 1.00 16.75
N SER A 261 17.99 0.08 16.89
CA SER A 261 17.39 -0.31 18.17
C SER A 261 17.76 -1.75 18.54
N SER A 262 17.73 -2.06 19.84
CA SER A 262 18.14 -3.37 20.38
C SER A 262 17.13 -4.48 20.06
N ASN A 263 17.52 -5.76 20.29
CA ASN A 263 16.70 -6.98 20.17
C ASN A 263 15.30 -6.91 20.82
N THR A 264 15.07 -5.92 21.69
CA THR A 264 13.79 -5.66 22.35
C THR A 264 12.62 -5.40 21.40
N LEU A 265 12.84 -4.77 20.23
CA LEU A 265 11.76 -4.57 19.24
C LEU A 265 11.27 -5.90 18.65
N TYR A 266 12.18 -6.81 18.32
CA TYR A 266 11.86 -8.15 17.81
C TYR A 266 11.07 -8.97 18.84
N GLU A 267 11.54 -9.02 20.09
CA GLU A 267 10.81 -9.75 21.14
C GLU A 267 9.42 -9.16 21.41
N ASN A 268 9.26 -7.84 21.25
CA ASN A 268 7.98 -7.18 21.40
C ASN A 268 7.05 -7.45 20.21
N SER A 269 7.54 -7.56 18.97
CA SER A 269 6.71 -7.88 17.81
C SER A 269 6.13 -9.31 17.89
N LEU A 270 6.87 -10.24 18.49
CA LEU A 270 6.38 -11.60 18.74
C LEU A 270 5.30 -11.66 19.84
N LYS A 271 5.32 -10.71 20.78
CA LYS A 271 4.29 -10.56 21.80
C LYS A 271 3.09 -9.88 21.14
N ASN A 272 2.00 -10.63 20.91
CA ASN A 272 0.71 -10.07 20.49
C ASN A 272 0.12 -9.20 21.62
N LYS A 273 0.70 -8.02 21.88
CA LYS A 273 0.12 -7.06 22.81
C LYS A 273 -1.13 -6.48 22.16
N GLU A 274 -2.28 -6.70 22.78
CA GLU A 274 -3.47 -5.95 22.43
C GLU A 274 -3.24 -4.48 22.77
N GLU A 275 -3.10 -3.64 21.74
CA GLU A 275 -3.00 -2.21 21.94
C GLU A 275 -4.36 -1.65 22.33
N THR A 276 -4.41 -1.03 23.51
CA THR A 276 -5.58 -0.29 23.98
C THR A 276 -5.87 0.87 23.01
N VAL A 277 -7.14 1.04 22.66
CA VAL A 277 -7.65 2.10 21.78
C VAL A 277 -8.47 3.08 22.61
N ASP A 278 -8.35 4.38 22.36
CA ASP A 278 -9.15 5.39 23.08
C ASP A 278 -10.44 5.72 22.33
N VAL A 279 -10.37 5.80 21.00
CA VAL A 279 -11.50 6.16 20.12
C VAL A 279 -11.57 5.21 18.92
N VAL A 280 -12.75 4.67 18.67
CA VAL A 280 -13.06 3.88 17.46
C VAL A 280 -14.02 4.66 16.58
N HIS A 281 -13.72 4.75 15.29
CA HIS A 281 -14.59 5.31 14.27
C HIS A 281 -15.11 4.22 13.35
N LEU A 282 -16.40 3.93 13.40
CA LEU A 282 -17.03 2.97 12.49
C LEU A 282 -17.38 3.66 11.18
N THR A 283 -16.81 3.18 10.09
CA THR A 283 -17.11 3.63 8.72
C THR A 283 -17.65 2.46 7.90
N HIS A 284 -18.01 2.71 6.65
CA HIS A 284 -18.38 1.68 5.68
C HIS A 284 -18.03 2.15 4.26
N LEU A 285 -18.06 1.23 3.30
CA LEU A 285 -17.73 1.54 1.91
C LEU A 285 -18.88 2.33 1.26
N THR A 286 -18.60 3.43 0.57
CA THR A 286 -19.65 4.33 0.03
C THR A 286 -20.04 4.00 -1.41
N SER A 287 -19.08 3.57 -2.21
CA SER A 287 -19.23 3.15 -3.61
C SER A 287 -18.28 1.99 -3.89
N LEU A 288 -18.46 1.23 -4.97
CA LEU A 288 -17.54 0.13 -5.34
C LEU A 288 -16.07 0.55 -5.38
N GLN A 289 -15.80 1.80 -5.77
CA GLN A 289 -14.47 2.38 -5.87
C GLN A 289 -13.91 2.92 -4.55
N SER A 290 -14.74 3.09 -3.51
CA SER A 290 -14.29 3.61 -2.20
C SER A 290 -13.25 2.71 -1.52
N ILE A 291 -13.17 1.43 -1.90
CA ILE A 291 -12.12 0.50 -1.44
C ILE A 291 -10.71 1.01 -1.78
N TYR A 292 -10.55 1.69 -2.91
CA TYR A 292 -9.27 2.20 -3.39
C TYR A 292 -8.76 3.41 -2.60
N HIS A 293 -9.68 4.11 -1.93
CA HIS A 293 -9.38 5.27 -1.09
C HIS A 293 -9.08 4.89 0.36
N MET A 294 -9.30 3.63 0.75
CA MET A 294 -8.88 3.17 2.07
C MET A 294 -7.36 3.10 2.13
N ARG A 295 -6.79 3.20 3.34
CA ARG A 295 -5.33 3.15 3.54
C ARG A 295 -4.64 1.90 2.98
N PRO A 296 -5.23 0.67 3.09
CA PRO A 296 -4.68 -0.50 2.40
C PRO A 296 -4.79 -0.44 0.87
N GLY A 297 -5.60 0.46 0.32
CA GLY A 297 -5.71 0.70 -1.12
C GLY A 297 -4.52 1.48 -1.68
N PHE A 298 -4.80 2.41 -2.60
CA PHE A 298 -3.76 3.17 -3.29
C PHE A 298 -3.56 4.53 -2.62
N SER A 299 -2.33 4.87 -2.27
CA SER A 299 -1.99 6.17 -1.67
C SER A 299 -2.39 7.36 -2.56
N GLU A 300 -2.28 7.21 -3.88
CA GLU A 300 -2.66 8.25 -4.85
C GLU A 300 -4.16 8.56 -4.83
N TYR A 301 -5.02 7.56 -4.59
CA TYR A 301 -6.46 7.77 -4.45
C TYR A 301 -6.82 8.22 -3.03
N ALA A 302 -6.24 7.60 -2.00
CA ALA A 302 -6.48 7.95 -0.60
C ALA A 302 -6.13 9.42 -0.28
N SER A 303 -5.17 10.02 -0.98
CA SER A 303 -4.77 11.42 -0.79
C SER A 303 -5.68 12.46 -1.47
N LYS A 304 -6.68 12.02 -2.25
CA LYS A 304 -7.55 12.91 -3.03
C LYS A 304 -9.03 12.65 -2.73
N PRO A 305 -9.88 13.69 -2.77
CA PRO A 305 -11.33 13.49 -2.78
C PRO A 305 -11.75 12.56 -3.91
N TYR A 306 -12.78 11.76 -3.66
CA TYR A 306 -13.33 10.88 -4.68
C TYR A 306 -13.79 11.68 -5.91
N ALA A 307 -13.36 11.25 -7.09
CA ALA A 307 -13.81 11.76 -8.37
C ALA A 307 -14.02 10.58 -9.32
N SER A 308 -15.14 10.58 -10.05
CA SER A 308 -15.39 9.57 -11.09
C SER A 308 -14.40 9.78 -12.22
N LYS A 309 -13.60 8.76 -12.53
CA LYS A 309 -12.64 8.79 -13.63
C LYS A 309 -12.89 7.62 -14.57
N TRP A 310 -12.85 7.88 -15.87
CA TRP A 310 -13.17 6.88 -16.88
C TRP A 310 -12.27 5.63 -16.80
N TYR A 311 -10.97 5.81 -16.52
CA TYR A 311 -10.05 4.67 -16.45
C TYR A 311 -10.27 3.77 -15.23
N MET A 312 -11.00 4.23 -14.19
CA MET A 312 -11.36 3.35 -13.08
C MET A 312 -12.32 2.24 -13.50
N TRP A 313 -12.96 2.34 -14.67
CA TRP A 313 -13.70 1.22 -15.24
C TRP A 313 -12.80 0.00 -15.48
N MET A 314 -11.50 0.16 -15.77
CA MET A 314 -10.58 -0.96 -15.88
C MET A 314 -10.40 -1.73 -14.56
N MET A 315 -10.63 -1.07 -13.42
CA MET A 315 -10.56 -1.65 -12.09
C MET A 315 -11.87 -2.33 -11.67
N TRP A 316 -12.87 -2.45 -12.56
CA TRP A 316 -14.13 -3.10 -12.24
C TRP A 316 -13.98 -4.54 -11.71
N PRO A 317 -13.08 -5.41 -12.24
CA PRO A 317 -12.97 -6.79 -11.75
C PRO A 317 -12.49 -6.83 -10.30
N VAL A 318 -11.52 -5.97 -9.97
CA VAL A 318 -11.00 -5.81 -8.60
C VAL A 318 -12.09 -5.24 -7.68
N SER A 319 -12.89 -4.29 -8.17
CA SER A 319 -13.98 -3.68 -7.39
C SER A 319 -15.07 -4.70 -7.07
N TRP A 320 -15.43 -5.53 -8.07
CA TRP A 320 -16.41 -6.59 -7.92
C TRP A 320 -15.91 -7.69 -6.98
N LEU A 321 -14.66 -8.14 -7.15
CA LEU A 321 -14.05 -9.12 -6.25
C LEU A 321 -14.02 -8.59 -4.80
N SER A 322 -13.60 -7.34 -4.60
CA SER A 322 -13.64 -6.68 -3.30
C SER A 322 -15.05 -6.65 -2.71
N MET A 323 -16.07 -6.36 -3.52
CA MET A 323 -17.46 -6.38 -3.09
C MET A 323 -17.87 -7.76 -2.57
N VAL A 324 -17.58 -8.83 -3.31
CA VAL A 324 -17.89 -10.20 -2.87
C VAL A 324 -17.13 -10.56 -1.60
N LEU A 325 -15.82 -10.29 -1.54
CA LEU A 325 -14.98 -10.62 -0.39
C LEU A 325 -15.41 -9.90 0.89
N THR A 326 -15.70 -8.60 0.80
CA THR A 326 -16.18 -7.82 1.95
C THR A 326 -17.58 -8.25 2.36
N TRP A 327 -18.47 -8.55 1.41
CA TRP A 327 -19.82 -8.98 1.74
C TRP A 327 -19.84 -10.31 2.53
N MET A 328 -18.95 -11.24 2.20
CA MET A 328 -18.74 -12.48 2.97
C MET A 328 -18.09 -12.28 4.34
N TYR A 329 -17.48 -11.13 4.60
CA TYR A 329 -16.76 -10.87 5.85
C TYR A 329 -17.73 -10.61 7.02
N GLY A 330 -17.64 -11.45 8.06
CA GLY A 330 -18.58 -11.46 9.18
C GLY A 330 -18.23 -10.55 10.37
N SER A 331 -17.27 -9.64 10.22
CA SER A 331 -16.82 -8.73 11.29
C SER A 331 -16.26 -7.43 10.73
N ALA A 332 -16.28 -6.36 11.53
CA ALA A 332 -15.56 -5.14 11.21
C ALA A 332 -14.05 -5.40 11.19
N PHE A 333 -13.31 -4.62 10.40
CA PHE A 333 -11.84 -4.69 10.38
C PHE A 333 -11.22 -3.31 10.44
N THR A 334 -10.09 -3.19 11.14
CA THR A 334 -9.34 -1.94 11.25
C THR A 334 -8.68 -1.60 9.91
N VAL A 335 -8.97 -0.43 9.37
CA VAL A 335 -8.35 0.09 8.13
C VAL A 335 -7.29 1.14 8.39
N GLU A 336 -7.35 1.78 9.55
CA GLU A 336 -6.45 2.88 9.87
C GLU A 336 -6.25 3.01 11.37
N ARG A 337 -5.05 3.42 11.75
CA ARG A 337 -4.65 3.75 13.11
C ARG A 337 -3.92 5.08 13.10
N ASN A 338 -4.33 5.96 14.00
CA ASN A 338 -3.76 7.29 14.16
C ASN A 338 -3.50 7.58 15.63
N VAL A 339 -2.40 8.27 15.91
CA VAL A 339 -2.07 8.74 17.26
C VAL A 339 -2.03 10.26 17.21
N MET A 340 -2.99 10.90 17.88
CA MET A 340 -3.06 12.35 17.98
C MET A 340 -2.75 12.77 19.41
N LYS A 341 -1.50 13.24 19.65
CA LYS A 341 -0.98 13.52 21.01
C LYS A 341 -1.10 12.29 21.91
N LYS A 342 -2.05 12.28 22.85
CA LYS A 342 -2.32 11.19 23.79
C LYS A 342 -3.51 10.31 23.39
N LEU A 343 -4.18 10.63 22.28
CA LEU A 343 -5.37 9.90 21.81
C LEU A 343 -4.98 8.88 20.75
N ARG A 344 -5.29 7.61 21.01
CA ARG A 344 -5.15 6.55 20.02
C ARG A 344 -6.50 6.29 19.36
N MET A 345 -6.54 6.55 18.07
CA MET A 345 -7.74 6.47 17.26
C MET A 345 -7.61 5.34 16.25
N GLN A 346 -8.70 4.62 16.01
CA GLN A 346 -8.78 3.61 14.97
C GLN A 346 -10.03 3.81 14.13
N SER A 347 -9.90 3.63 12.81
CA SER A 347 -11.04 3.57 11.90
C SER A 347 -11.30 2.11 11.56
N TRP A 348 -12.52 1.64 11.84
CA TRP A 348 -12.95 0.27 11.56
C TRP A 348 -14.02 0.31 10.47
N THR A 349 -13.82 -0.49 9.43
CA THR A 349 -14.76 -0.58 8.32
C THR A 349 -15.74 -1.71 8.58
N ILE A 350 -17.03 -1.38 8.59
CA ILE A 350 -18.10 -2.36 8.39
C ILE A 350 -18.01 -2.81 6.94
N PRO A 351 -17.87 -4.11 6.66
CA PRO A 351 -17.55 -4.63 5.33
C PRO A 351 -18.81 -4.67 4.43
N ARG A 352 -19.46 -3.52 4.29
CA ARG A 352 -20.69 -3.31 3.55
C ARG A 352 -20.59 -2.03 2.76
N TYR A 353 -21.04 -2.10 1.51
CA TYR A 353 -21.21 -0.91 0.67
C TYR A 353 -22.53 -0.21 0.96
N ARG A 354 -22.60 1.10 0.66
CA ARG A 354 -23.79 1.95 0.82
C ARG A 354 -25.08 1.30 0.32
N PHE A 355 -25.04 0.64 -0.84
CA PHE A 355 -26.24 0.03 -1.41
C PHE A 355 -26.79 -1.12 -0.54
N HIS A 356 -25.93 -1.85 0.19
CA HIS A 356 -26.38 -2.88 1.13
C HIS A 356 -27.19 -2.31 2.29
N TYR A 357 -26.88 -1.09 2.76
CA TYR A 357 -27.69 -0.41 3.78
C TYR A 357 -29.10 -0.05 3.29
N GLY A 358 -29.30 0.02 1.97
CA GLY A 358 -30.61 0.21 1.35
C GLY A 358 -31.42 -1.08 1.23
N LEU A 359 -30.81 -2.25 1.43
CA LEU A 359 -31.46 -3.54 1.34
C LEU A 359 -32.08 -3.91 2.68
N ASN A 360 -33.41 -4.01 2.74
CA ASN A 360 -34.13 -4.28 4.00
C ASN A 360 -33.70 -5.61 4.67
N TRP A 361 -33.36 -6.63 3.88
CA TRP A 361 -32.94 -7.95 4.37
C TRP A 361 -31.51 -7.97 4.93
N GLU A 362 -30.66 -6.99 4.59
CA GLU A 362 -29.31 -6.85 5.15
C GLU A 362 -29.28 -6.09 6.48
N LYS A 363 -30.39 -5.45 6.89
CA LYS A 363 -30.43 -4.61 8.11
C LYS A 363 -30.00 -5.35 9.37
N GLU A 364 -30.48 -6.58 9.55
CA GLU A 364 -30.13 -7.41 10.70
C GLU A 364 -28.64 -7.78 10.68
N ALA A 365 -28.12 -8.19 9.51
CA ALA A 365 -26.70 -8.51 9.36
C ALA A 365 -25.81 -7.30 9.64
N ILE A 366 -26.17 -6.12 9.16
CA ILE A 366 -25.46 -4.86 9.42
C ILE A 366 -25.50 -4.50 10.91
N ASN A 367 -26.66 -4.59 11.56
CA ASN A 367 -26.76 -4.33 13.00
C ASN A 367 -25.91 -5.31 13.80
N ASN A 368 -25.90 -6.59 13.44
CA ASN A 368 -25.03 -7.58 14.07
C ASN A 368 -23.53 -7.25 13.89
N LEU A 369 -23.12 -6.71 12.75
CA LEU A 369 -21.73 -6.27 12.52
C LEU A 369 -21.36 -5.05 13.38
N ILE A 370 -22.24 -4.05 13.44
CA ILE A 370 -22.05 -2.85 14.27
C ILE A 370 -22.03 -3.22 15.76
N GLU A 371 -22.94 -4.10 16.18
CA GLU A 371 -23.01 -4.61 17.55
C GLU A 371 -21.71 -5.30 17.97
N LYS A 372 -21.21 -6.23 17.13
CA LYS A 372 -19.93 -6.92 17.36
C LYS A 372 -18.79 -5.91 17.49
N ALA A 373 -18.75 -4.90 16.63
CA ALA A 373 -17.73 -3.86 16.67
C ALA A 373 -17.80 -3.01 17.95
N ILE A 374 -19.00 -2.62 18.40
CA ILE A 374 -19.17 -1.89 19.67
C ILE A 374 -18.69 -2.74 20.84
N CYS A 375 -19.10 -4.01 20.91
CA CYS A 375 -18.70 -4.91 21.98
C CYS A 375 -17.18 -5.18 21.97
N GLU A 376 -16.56 -5.30 20.79
CA GLU A 376 -15.11 -5.45 20.68
C GLU A 376 -14.37 -4.18 21.13
N ALA A 377 -14.87 -3.00 20.78
CA ALA A 377 -14.30 -1.73 21.22
C ALA A 377 -14.37 -1.56 22.74
N ASP A 378 -15.52 -1.90 23.35
CA ASP A 378 -15.73 -1.87 24.80
C ASP A 378 -14.76 -2.81 25.52
N LYS A 379 -14.62 -4.06 25.04
CA LYS A 379 -13.64 -5.03 25.57
C LYS A 379 -12.20 -4.54 25.47
N LYS A 380 -11.85 -3.78 24.42
CA LYS A 380 -10.53 -3.16 24.24
C LYS A 380 -10.32 -1.89 25.07
N GLY A 381 -11.30 -1.50 25.89
CA GLY A 381 -11.24 -0.33 26.75
C GLY A 381 -11.41 0.99 26.01
N ALA A 382 -12.08 0.99 24.84
CA ALA A 382 -12.39 2.21 24.12
C ALA A 382 -13.28 3.12 24.96
N LYS A 383 -12.97 4.42 24.96
CA LYS A 383 -13.77 5.43 25.67
C LYS A 383 -14.95 5.89 24.82
N VAL A 384 -14.76 5.94 23.50
CA VAL A 384 -15.75 6.41 22.54
C VAL A 384 -15.77 5.54 21.30
N VAL A 385 -16.97 5.18 20.85
CA VAL A 385 -17.23 4.64 19.52
C VAL A 385 -18.10 5.65 18.76
N THR A 386 -17.63 6.07 17.59
CA THR A 386 -18.38 6.96 16.70
C THR A 386 -19.02 6.17 15.57
N LEU A 387 -20.32 6.37 15.35
CA LEU A 387 -21.08 5.73 14.28
C LEU A 387 -21.04 6.61 13.02
N GLY A 388 -20.06 6.39 12.16
CA GLY A 388 -19.89 7.14 10.92
C GLY A 388 -20.84 6.71 9.81
N LEU A 389 -21.12 7.64 8.89
CA LEU A 389 -21.92 7.41 7.69
C LEU A 389 -23.31 6.81 8.00
N LEU A 390 -23.71 5.72 7.33
CA LEU A 390 -25.01 5.08 7.54
C LEU A 390 -25.06 4.18 8.78
N ASN A 391 -23.94 4.00 9.51
CA ASN A 391 -23.93 3.24 10.76
C ASN A 391 -24.77 3.90 11.86
N GLN A 392 -25.01 5.22 11.76
CA GLN A 392 -25.87 6.01 12.66
C GLN A 392 -27.29 6.23 12.14
N ALA A 393 -27.71 5.54 11.08
CA ALA A 393 -29.01 5.79 10.48
C ALA A 393 -30.15 5.49 11.47
N ASN A 394 -31.08 6.44 11.63
CA ASN A 394 -32.17 6.33 12.61
C ASN A 394 -33.05 5.09 12.36
N ASN A 395 -33.35 4.82 11.09
CA ASN A 395 -34.13 3.68 10.64
C ASN A 395 -33.38 2.33 10.69
N LEU A 396 -32.08 2.34 11.02
CA LEU A 396 -31.25 1.14 11.15
C LEU A 396 -31.17 0.71 12.62
N ASN A 397 -30.82 1.62 13.53
CA ASN A 397 -30.55 1.30 14.93
C ASN A 397 -30.87 2.45 15.91
N GLY A 398 -31.72 3.40 15.52
CA GLY A 398 -32.06 4.55 16.37
C GLY A 398 -30.85 5.44 16.68
N SER A 399 -29.92 5.59 15.72
CA SER A 399 -28.66 6.32 15.95
C SER A 399 -27.79 5.76 17.08
N GLY A 400 -27.92 4.45 17.38
CA GLY A 400 -27.18 3.76 18.43
C GLY A 400 -28.00 3.45 19.69
N GLU A 401 -29.22 4.01 19.83
CA GLU A 401 -30.13 3.73 20.95
C GLU A 401 -30.39 2.23 21.14
N LEU A 402 -30.52 1.49 20.03
CA LEU A 402 -30.68 0.03 20.05
C LEU A 402 -29.62 -0.67 20.93
N TYR A 403 -28.36 -0.25 20.82
CA TYR A 403 -27.25 -0.89 21.53
C TYR A 403 -27.18 -0.43 22.99
N LEU A 404 -27.55 0.80 23.30
CA LEU A 404 -27.63 1.31 24.67
C LEU A 404 -28.71 0.57 25.47
N HIS A 405 -29.86 0.29 24.85
CA HIS A 405 -30.91 -0.50 25.47
C HIS A 405 -30.51 -1.97 25.66
N LYS A 406 -29.84 -2.56 24.66
CA LYS A 406 -29.39 -3.96 24.71
C LYS A 406 -28.27 -4.17 25.73
N TYR A 407 -27.41 -3.17 25.91
CA TYR A 407 -26.24 -3.24 26.79
C TYR A 407 -26.17 -2.01 27.73
N PRO A 408 -26.97 -1.99 28.81
CA PRO A 408 -27.05 -0.85 29.72
C PRO A 408 -25.74 -0.61 30.51
N THR A 409 -24.84 -1.60 30.55
CA THR A 409 -23.56 -1.55 31.26
C THR A 409 -22.36 -1.32 30.33
N LEU A 410 -22.56 -0.84 29.10
CA LEU A 410 -21.45 -0.46 28.20
C LEU A 410 -20.56 0.59 28.87
N GLY A 411 -19.26 0.32 28.95
CA GLY A 411 -18.27 1.31 29.42
C GLY A 411 -17.95 2.35 28.35
N VAL A 412 -18.05 1.97 27.08
CA VAL A 412 -17.82 2.84 25.93
C VAL A 412 -19.00 3.79 25.68
N LYS A 413 -18.70 5.05 25.36
CA LYS A 413 -19.70 6.04 24.95
C LYS A 413 -19.98 5.94 23.45
N LEU A 414 -21.24 5.82 23.06
CA LEU A 414 -21.67 5.86 21.66
C LEU A 414 -21.98 7.29 21.23
N VAL A 415 -21.45 7.69 20.08
CA VAL A 415 -21.67 9.04 19.52
C VAL A 415 -21.99 8.91 18.03
N ASP A 416 -23.05 9.57 17.57
CA ASP A 416 -23.45 9.55 16.15
C ASP A 416 -22.72 10.60 15.28
N GLY A 417 -22.00 11.53 15.91
CA GLY A 417 -21.21 12.57 15.26
C GLY A 417 -22.03 13.72 14.65
N THR A 418 -23.35 13.75 14.83
CA THR A 418 -24.23 14.71 14.17
C THR A 418 -24.00 16.14 14.65
N SER A 419 -23.85 16.36 15.96
CA SER A 419 -23.61 17.71 16.50
C SER A 419 -22.28 18.29 16.04
N LEU A 420 -21.23 17.47 15.95
CA LEU A 420 -19.92 17.91 15.46
C LEU A 420 -20.00 18.27 13.97
N ALA A 421 -20.63 17.42 13.15
CA ALA A 421 -20.83 17.71 11.73
C ALA A 421 -21.62 19.01 11.53
N ALA A 422 -22.69 19.22 12.29
CA ALA A 422 -23.47 20.45 12.23
C ALA A 422 -22.66 21.68 12.64
N ALA A 423 -21.88 21.59 13.72
CA ALA A 423 -21.02 22.69 14.17
C ALA A 423 -19.96 23.06 13.13
N VAL A 424 -19.33 22.08 12.46
CA VAL A 424 -18.37 22.31 11.39
C VAL A 424 -19.02 23.06 10.22
N VAL A 425 -20.20 22.63 9.78
CA VAL A 425 -20.93 23.30 8.69
C VAL A 425 -21.29 24.74 9.09
N VAL A 426 -21.86 24.94 10.27
CA VAL A 426 -22.26 26.26 10.77
C VAL A 426 -21.07 27.21 10.89
N ASN A 427 -19.91 26.71 11.32
CA ASN A 427 -18.70 27.53 11.46
C ASN A 427 -17.95 27.75 10.14
N SER A 428 -18.27 27.00 9.08
CA SER A 428 -17.69 27.19 7.75
C SER A 428 -18.44 28.25 6.93
N ILE A 429 -19.61 28.70 7.39
CA ILE A 429 -20.41 29.73 6.73
C ILE A 429 -19.78 31.11 6.99
N PRO A 430 -19.56 31.94 5.95
CA PRO A 430 -18.97 33.27 6.11
C PRO A 430 -19.75 34.17 7.09
N GLN A 431 -19.03 34.96 7.87
CA GLN A 431 -19.65 35.98 8.73
C GLN A 431 -20.44 36.99 7.88
N GLY A 432 -21.59 37.44 8.38
CA GLY A 432 -22.51 38.34 7.66
C GLY A 432 -23.44 37.65 6.66
N THR A 433 -23.49 36.31 6.64
CA THR A 433 -24.47 35.58 5.83
C THR A 433 -25.86 35.64 6.47
N ASP A 434 -26.82 36.31 5.81
CA ASP A 434 -28.19 36.44 6.32
C ASP A 434 -29.14 35.32 5.82
N HIS A 435 -28.78 34.66 4.72
CA HIS A 435 -29.62 33.64 4.07
C HIS A 435 -28.79 32.42 3.68
N VAL A 436 -29.29 31.23 4.00
CA VAL A 436 -28.67 29.95 3.64
C VAL A 436 -29.72 29.02 3.05
N VAL A 437 -29.42 28.44 1.89
CA VAL A 437 -30.25 27.40 1.27
C VAL A 437 -29.68 26.03 1.63
N LEU A 438 -30.50 25.12 2.17
CA LEU A 438 -30.11 23.74 2.44
C LEU A 438 -30.45 22.84 1.26
N ALA A 439 -29.51 22.64 0.34
CA ALA A 439 -29.72 21.76 -0.80
C ALA A 439 -29.73 20.27 -0.38
N GLY A 440 -30.87 19.59 -0.59
CA GLY A 440 -31.01 18.12 -0.47
C GLY A 440 -32.09 17.67 0.52
N ASN A 441 -32.05 16.40 0.92
CA ASN A 441 -33.03 15.85 1.85
C ASN A 441 -32.81 16.39 3.28
N ILE A 442 -33.90 16.70 3.98
CA ILE A 442 -33.90 17.16 5.38
C ILE A 442 -33.46 16.01 6.32
N SER A 443 -32.16 15.84 6.46
CA SER A 443 -31.54 14.85 7.34
C SER A 443 -31.50 15.30 8.81
N LYS A 444 -31.12 14.39 9.72
CA LYS A 444 -30.85 14.72 11.13
C LYS A 444 -29.78 15.83 11.26
N VAL A 445 -28.71 15.75 10.46
CA VAL A 445 -27.66 16.79 10.41
C VAL A 445 -28.20 18.10 9.85
N ALA A 446 -28.98 18.05 8.76
CA ALA A 446 -29.58 19.26 8.17
C ALA A 446 -30.48 20.00 9.16
N ARG A 447 -31.29 19.27 9.95
CA ARG A 447 -32.12 19.86 11.02
C ARG A 447 -31.27 20.50 12.11
N ALA A 448 -30.17 19.86 12.53
CA ALA A 448 -29.25 20.43 13.51
C ALA A 448 -28.55 21.70 12.99
N VAL A 449 -28.13 21.71 11.73
CA VAL A 449 -27.56 22.89 11.05
C VAL A 449 -28.60 24.01 10.97
N ALA A 450 -29.82 23.70 10.51
CA ALA A 450 -30.91 24.67 10.40
C ALA A 450 -31.21 25.33 11.75
N ALA A 451 -31.38 24.53 12.80
CA ALA A 451 -31.62 25.03 14.16
C ALA A 451 -30.48 25.94 14.65
N ALA A 452 -29.23 25.53 14.44
CA ALA A 452 -28.07 26.31 14.85
C ALA A 452 -27.94 27.64 14.07
N LEU A 453 -28.32 27.67 12.78
CA LEU A 453 -28.33 28.87 11.96
C LEU A 453 -29.47 29.82 12.34
N CYS A 454 -30.67 29.29 12.57
CA CYS A 454 -31.81 30.09 13.04
C CYS A 454 -31.51 30.75 14.39
N ASN A 455 -30.83 30.06 15.31
CA ASN A 455 -30.38 30.65 16.57
C ASN A 455 -29.35 31.80 16.40
N LYS A 456 -28.70 31.89 15.23
CA LYS A 456 -27.80 33.00 14.86
C LYS A 456 -28.51 34.06 14.01
N ASN A 457 -29.85 34.05 13.93
CA ASN A 457 -30.67 34.93 13.09
C ASN A 457 -30.40 34.80 11.58
N VAL A 458 -29.85 33.67 11.13
CA VAL A 458 -29.68 33.38 9.71
C VAL A 458 -30.95 32.71 9.18
N LYS A 459 -31.52 33.25 8.10
CA LYS A 459 -32.72 32.70 7.47
C LYS A 459 -32.37 31.45 6.67
N VAL A 460 -32.94 30.31 7.06
CA VAL A 460 -32.73 29.03 6.38
C VAL A 460 -33.87 28.76 5.42
N ILE A 461 -33.52 28.49 4.16
CA ILE A 461 -34.45 28.12 3.09
C ILE A 461 -34.26 26.61 2.85
N PRO A 462 -35.29 25.78 3.05
CA PRO A 462 -35.20 24.33 2.90
C PRO A 462 -35.06 23.88 1.45
#